data_AF-A0A3L6FKV9-F1
#
_entry.id   AF-A0A3L6FKV9-F1
#
_cell.length_a   1.000
_cell.length_b   1.000
_cell.length_c   1.000
_cell.angle_alpha   90.00
_cell.angle_beta   90.00
_cell.angle_gamma   90.00
#
_symmetry.space_group_name_H-M   'P 1'
#
loop_
_entity.id
_entity.type
_entity.pdbx_description
1 polymer ?
#
loop_
_entity_poly.entity_id
_entity_poly.type
_entity_poly.pdbx_seq_one_letter_code
_entity_poly.pdbx_strand_id
1 'polypeptide(L)'
;MNNHLSFEEGWKVLEQGIVKCSKILECTSTRPTVNEYMNYYDCAYRMAVQKQHYCPEMYNGFKMMLAECVRTMVLPHLMHKQNDSFFRELVKMWSNYCIMIRCVIGFFSYLDRCYVKQYKLPSLSNTAATSFFDPVFSYFNDEARTALLTMVEESMEMETKRLAYYLEISSGDSYPLCLQAVNAPLMETYVSYVTEKQIGGQLMLETYKIVEEELLGRCSSLTLG
;
A
#
# COMPACT_ATOMS: atom_id res chain seq x y z
N MET A 1 -14.80 33.90 22.44
CA MET A 1 -13.50 33.98 23.13
C MET A 1 -12.49 33.26 22.27
N ASN A 2 -11.49 33.97 21.72
CA ASN A 2 -10.40 33.36 20.97
C ASN A 2 -9.48 32.67 21.97
N ASN A 3 -9.77 31.41 22.29
CA ASN A 3 -8.79 30.56 22.96
C ASN A 3 -7.75 30.18 21.89
N HIS A 4 -6.69 30.98 21.86
CA HIS A 4 -5.46 30.66 21.15
C HIS A 4 -5.02 29.27 21.62
N LEU A 5 -4.96 28.32 20.68
CA LEU A 5 -4.53 26.95 20.91
C LEU A 5 -3.07 26.85 20.52
N SER A 6 -2.21 26.36 21.40
CA SER A 6 -0.80 26.15 21.05
C SER A 6 -0.66 24.98 20.07
N PHE A 7 0.49 24.91 19.37
CA PHE A 7 0.75 23.78 18.49
C PHE A 7 0.77 22.47 19.28
N GLU A 8 1.45 22.45 20.42
CA GLU A 8 1.61 21.26 21.27
C GLU A 8 0.26 20.75 21.81
N GLU A 9 -0.60 21.67 22.27
CA GLU A 9 -1.92 21.34 22.78
C GLU A 9 -2.81 20.74 21.68
N GLY A 10 -2.84 21.38 20.52
CA GLY A 10 -3.62 20.91 19.39
C GLY A 10 -3.07 19.62 18.79
N TRP A 11 -1.75 19.53 18.62
CA TRP A 11 -1.09 18.34 18.08
C TRP A 11 -1.32 17.13 18.95
N LYS A 12 -1.28 17.27 20.28
CA LYS A 12 -1.59 16.20 21.23
C LYS A 12 -2.99 15.62 21.01
N VAL A 13 -3.98 16.45 20.69
CA VAL A 13 -5.35 16.00 20.38
C VAL A 13 -5.39 15.24 19.04
N LEU A 14 -4.70 15.74 18.02
CA LEU A 14 -4.65 15.10 16.71
C LEU A 14 -3.89 13.77 16.74
N GLU A 15 -2.78 13.72 17.46
CA GLU A 15 -1.98 12.52 17.69
C GLU A 15 -2.81 11.42 18.37
N GLN A 16 -3.62 11.76 19.37
CA GLN A 16 -4.56 10.80 19.97
C GLN A 16 -5.53 10.22 18.95
N GLY A 17 -6.04 11.05 18.02
CA GLY A 17 -6.88 10.59 16.92
C GLY A 17 -6.15 9.64 15.98
N ILE A 18 -4.89 9.95 15.62
CA ILE A 18 -4.05 9.10 14.78
C ILE A 18 -3.77 7.76 15.48
N VAL A 19 -3.33 7.78 16.74
CA VAL A 19 -3.04 6.58 17.55
C VAL A 19 -4.29 5.73 17.76
N LYS A 20 -5.48 6.34 17.91
CA LYS A 20 -6.73 5.58 17.96
C LYS A 20 -7.01 4.88 16.64
N CYS A 21 -6.83 5.57 15.51
CA CYS A 21 -6.99 4.99 14.19
C CYS A 21 -5.93 3.92 13.88
N SER A 22 -4.69 4.06 14.37
CA SER A 22 -3.60 3.11 14.07
C SER A 22 -3.88 1.70 14.58
N LYS A 23 -4.66 1.55 15.64
CA LYS A 23 -5.16 0.25 16.12
C LYS A 23 -6.02 -0.52 15.10
N ILE A 24 -6.53 0.15 14.06
CA ILE A 24 -7.20 -0.52 12.92
C ILE A 24 -6.21 -1.41 12.16
N LEU A 25 -4.91 -1.07 12.12
CA LEU A 25 -3.87 -1.86 11.46
C LEU A 25 -3.82 -3.30 11.97
N GLU A 26 -3.98 -3.45 13.28
CA GLU A 26 -3.96 -4.74 13.98
C GLU A 26 -5.36 -5.34 14.20
N CYS A 27 -6.41 -4.72 13.62
CA CYS A 27 -7.82 -5.09 13.84
C CYS A 27 -8.25 -5.04 15.32
N THR A 28 -7.56 -4.27 16.17
CA THR A 28 -7.80 -4.21 17.62
C THR A 28 -8.73 -3.08 18.05
N SER A 29 -9.13 -2.19 17.12
CA SER A 29 -10.05 -1.09 17.39
C SER A 29 -11.04 -0.86 16.26
N THR A 30 -12.17 -0.26 16.62
CA THR A 30 -13.12 0.34 15.69
C THR A 30 -12.73 1.79 15.36
N ARG A 31 -13.39 2.34 14.34
CA ARG A 31 -13.25 3.75 13.93
C ARG A 31 -13.60 4.70 15.09
N PRO A 32 -13.09 5.94 15.10
CA PRO A 32 -13.52 6.97 16.04
C PRO A 32 -15.04 7.13 16.05
N THR A 33 -15.60 7.42 17.22
CA THR A 33 -17.01 7.84 17.32
C THR A 33 -17.22 9.16 16.58
N VAL A 34 -18.48 9.49 16.26
CA VAL A 34 -18.80 10.78 15.61
C VAL A 34 -18.30 11.96 16.44
N ASN A 35 -18.46 11.92 17.77
CA ASN A 35 -18.02 13.00 18.65
C ASN A 35 -16.50 13.15 18.67
N GLU A 36 -15.75 12.04 18.71
CA GLU A 36 -14.29 12.07 18.62
C GLU A 36 -13.82 12.58 17.27
N TYR A 37 -14.41 12.08 16.17
CA TYR A 37 -14.11 12.54 14.82
C TYR A 37 -14.32 14.05 14.68
N MET A 38 -15.45 14.56 15.15
CA MET A 38 -15.75 15.99 15.12
C MET A 38 -14.77 16.80 15.97
N ASN A 39 -14.36 16.28 17.13
CA ASN A 39 -13.36 16.93 17.97
C ASN A 39 -11.98 17.01 17.27
N TYR A 40 -11.54 15.93 16.62
CA TYR A 40 -10.27 15.95 15.87
C TYR A 40 -10.33 16.90 14.67
N TYR A 41 -11.43 16.88 13.92
CA TYR A 41 -11.65 17.79 12.79
C TYR A 41 -11.68 19.26 13.25
N ASP A 42 -12.45 19.59 14.29
CA ASP A 42 -12.55 20.95 14.82
C ASP A 42 -11.18 21.43 15.33
N CYS A 43 -10.44 20.58 16.04
CA CYS A 43 -9.09 20.88 16.49
C CYS A 43 -8.16 21.20 15.31
N ALA A 44 -8.11 20.34 14.29
CA ALA A 44 -7.28 20.55 13.10
C ALA A 44 -7.69 21.83 12.34
N TYR A 45 -8.99 22.06 12.20
CA TYR A 45 -9.51 23.27 11.56
C TYR A 45 -9.06 24.53 12.32
N ARG A 46 -9.27 24.57 13.64
CA ARG A 46 -8.86 25.69 14.50
C ARG A 46 -7.37 25.97 14.40
N MET A 47 -6.53 24.92 14.47
CA MET A 47 -5.09 25.06 14.29
C MET A 47 -4.73 25.64 12.92
N ALA A 48 -5.39 25.19 11.86
CA ALA A 48 -5.07 25.60 10.49
C ALA A 48 -5.48 27.05 10.15
N VAL A 49 -6.54 27.58 10.78
CA VAL A 49 -7.03 28.95 10.54
C VAL A 49 -6.47 30.00 11.50
N GLN A 50 -5.67 29.59 12.49
CA GLN A 50 -4.98 30.53 13.38
C GLN A 50 -4.00 31.43 12.62
N LYS A 51 -3.72 32.61 13.20
CA LYS A 51 -2.71 33.54 12.65
C LYS A 51 -1.31 32.91 12.61
N GLN A 52 -1.02 32.03 13.57
CA GLN A 52 0.16 31.20 13.57
C GLN A 52 0.01 30.14 12.47
N HIS A 53 0.95 30.13 11.53
CA HIS A 53 0.90 29.28 10.35
C HIS A 53 1.28 27.82 10.67
N TYR A 54 0.43 27.08 11.38
CA TYR A 54 0.68 25.69 11.82
C TYR A 54 0.51 24.63 10.72
N CYS A 55 -0.07 24.97 9.57
CA CYS A 55 -0.32 24.03 8.47
C CYS A 55 0.92 23.23 8.00
N PRO A 56 2.12 23.83 7.84
CA PRO A 56 3.33 23.10 7.47
C PRO A 56 3.73 22.06 8.51
N GLU A 57 3.71 22.43 9.79
CA GLU A 57 4.07 21.55 10.91
C GLU A 57 3.07 20.41 11.05
N MET A 58 1.76 20.70 10.89
CA MET A 58 0.71 19.68 10.88
C MET A 58 0.88 18.69 9.71
N TYR A 59 1.19 19.18 8.51
CA TYR A 59 1.41 18.32 7.33
C TYR A 59 2.63 17.41 7.52
N ASN A 60 3.73 17.95 8.05
CA ASN A 60 4.92 17.15 8.33
C ASN A 60 4.68 16.15 9.46
N GLY A 61 4.01 16.55 10.54
CA GLY A 61 3.62 15.66 11.63
C GLY A 61 2.72 14.52 11.15
N PHE A 62 1.77 14.79 10.25
CA PHE A 62 0.92 13.79 9.62
C PHE A 62 1.77 12.74 8.88
N LYS A 63 2.70 13.19 8.03
CA LYS A 63 3.63 12.30 7.31
C LYS A 63 4.45 11.43 8.28
N MET A 64 5.06 12.05 9.29
CA MET A 64 5.94 11.35 10.23
C MET A 64 5.18 10.31 11.07
N MET A 65 4.00 10.65 11.59
CA MET A 65 3.20 9.72 12.38
C MET A 65 2.72 8.51 11.57
N LEU A 66 2.36 8.72 10.30
CA LEU A 66 1.98 7.62 9.41
C LEU A 66 3.15 6.69 9.12
N ALA A 67 4.33 7.24 8.81
CA ALA A 67 5.54 6.46 8.59
C ALA A 67 5.93 5.67 9.86
N GLU A 68 5.76 6.27 11.04
CA GLU A 68 6.04 5.59 12.31
C GLU A 68 5.04 4.45 12.61
N CYS A 69 3.75 4.64 12.31
CA CYS A 69 2.76 3.55 12.40
C CYS A 69 3.17 2.37 11.49
N VAL A 70 3.66 2.67 10.29
CA VAL A 70 4.13 1.65 9.34
C VAL A 70 5.36 0.93 9.90
N ARG A 71 6.35 1.67 10.40
CA ARG A 71 7.56 1.09 11.01
C ARG A 71 7.26 0.17 12.17
N THR A 72 6.35 0.58 13.05
CA THR A 72 6.09 -0.11 14.32
C THR A 72 5.04 -1.20 14.22
N MET A 73 4.07 -1.08 13.31
CA MET A 73 2.95 -2.01 13.21
C MET A 73 2.95 -2.81 11.91
N VAL A 74 3.45 -2.28 10.78
CA VAL A 74 3.41 -3.01 9.50
C VAL A 74 4.67 -3.83 9.30
N LEU A 75 5.86 -3.22 9.42
CA LEU A 75 7.12 -3.92 9.12
C LEU A 75 7.29 -5.21 9.94
N PRO A 76 6.99 -5.27 11.24
CA PRO A 76 7.14 -6.51 12.02
C PRO A 76 6.27 -7.67 11.53
N HIS A 77 5.10 -7.39 10.93
CA HIS A 77 4.24 -8.43 10.36
C HIS A 77 4.80 -9.00 9.05
N LEU A 78 5.58 -8.21 8.32
CA LEU A 78 6.24 -8.60 7.09
C LEU A 78 7.58 -9.29 7.35
N MET A 79 8.22 -9.02 8.49
CA MET A 79 9.46 -9.69 8.87
C MET A 79 9.29 -11.21 8.85
N HIS A 80 10.29 -11.89 8.29
CA HIS A 80 10.33 -13.35 8.16
C HIS A 80 9.26 -13.98 7.24
N LYS A 81 8.45 -13.19 6.54
CA LYS A 81 7.58 -13.69 5.46
C LYS A 81 8.36 -13.74 4.16
N GLN A 82 8.06 -14.73 3.33
CA GLN A 82 8.69 -14.94 2.02
C GLN A 82 7.64 -15.25 0.95
N ASN A 83 7.99 -15.01 -0.31
CA ASN A 83 7.19 -15.37 -1.49
C ASN A 83 5.72 -14.89 -1.38
N ASP A 84 4.77 -15.74 -1.73
CA ASP A 84 3.34 -15.44 -1.67
C ASP A 84 2.87 -15.02 -0.26
N SER A 85 3.44 -15.60 0.80
CA SER A 85 3.05 -15.24 2.18
C SER A 85 3.41 -13.79 2.54
N PHE A 86 4.50 -13.26 1.96
CA PHE A 86 4.90 -11.86 2.14
C PHE A 86 3.88 -10.92 1.50
N PHE A 87 3.52 -11.18 0.24
CA PHE A 87 2.59 -10.33 -0.49
C PHE A 87 1.16 -10.40 0.03
N ARG A 88 0.68 -11.57 0.45
CA ARG A 88 -0.63 -11.69 1.13
C ARG A 88 -0.70 -10.80 2.38
N GLU A 89 0.33 -10.85 3.22
CA GLU A 89 0.37 -10.04 4.43
C GLU A 89 0.53 -8.54 4.09
N LEU A 90 1.33 -8.20 3.07
CA LEU A 90 1.47 -6.82 2.58
C LEU A 90 0.14 -6.25 2.07
N VAL A 91 -0.62 -7.01 1.25
CA VAL A 91 -1.94 -6.62 0.75
C VAL A 91 -2.90 -6.40 1.92
N LYS A 92 -2.91 -7.31 2.90
CA LYS A 92 -3.73 -7.20 4.10
C LYS A 92 -3.38 -5.94 4.91
N MET A 93 -2.10 -5.72 5.18
CA MET A 93 -1.63 -4.54 5.93
C MET A 93 -1.92 -3.23 5.19
N TRP A 94 -1.73 -3.20 3.87
CA TRP A 94 -2.10 -2.05 3.04
C TRP A 94 -3.61 -1.78 3.07
N SER A 95 -4.44 -2.82 3.02
CA SER A 95 -5.90 -2.70 3.12
C SER A 95 -6.31 -2.11 4.47
N ASN A 96 -5.76 -2.63 5.58
CA ASN A 96 -6.01 -2.09 6.92
C ASN A 96 -5.54 -0.63 7.03
N TYR A 97 -4.37 -0.31 6.46
CA TYR A 97 -3.83 1.04 6.42
C TYR A 97 -4.75 1.98 5.62
N CYS A 98 -5.28 1.55 4.48
CA CYS A 98 -6.28 2.30 3.72
C CYS A 98 -7.53 2.64 4.55
N ILE A 99 -8.02 1.71 5.38
CA ILE A 99 -9.15 1.96 6.28
C ILE A 99 -8.77 3.00 7.35
N MET A 100 -7.57 2.88 7.93
CA MET A 100 -7.02 3.83 8.90
C MET A 100 -6.96 5.24 8.31
N ILE A 101 -6.29 5.41 7.16
CA ILE A 101 -6.04 6.75 6.59
C ILE A 101 -7.31 7.45 6.11
N ARG A 102 -8.36 6.71 5.72
CA ARG A 102 -9.68 7.32 5.42
C ARG A 102 -10.23 8.12 6.60
N CYS A 103 -9.99 7.65 7.83
CA CYS A 103 -10.38 8.37 9.03
C CYS A 103 -9.46 9.58 9.26
N VAL A 104 -8.14 9.35 9.22
CA VAL A 104 -7.13 10.37 9.54
C VAL A 104 -7.15 11.54 8.55
N ILE A 105 -7.22 11.28 7.24
CA ILE A 105 -7.32 12.33 6.21
C ILE A 105 -8.54 13.22 6.45
N GLY A 106 -9.63 12.62 6.97
CA GLY A 106 -10.82 13.35 7.37
C GLY A 106 -10.54 14.48 8.36
N PHE A 107 -9.75 14.20 9.40
CA PHE A 107 -9.37 15.18 10.42
C PHE A 107 -8.64 16.38 9.78
N PHE A 108 -7.71 16.08 8.88
CA PHE A 108 -6.82 17.07 8.26
C PHE A 108 -7.37 17.64 6.93
N SER A 109 -8.63 17.37 6.57
CA SER A 109 -9.16 17.67 5.24
C SER A 109 -9.10 19.17 4.84
N TYR A 110 -9.00 20.08 5.82
CA TYR A 110 -8.74 21.49 5.55
C TYR A 110 -7.37 21.74 4.91
N LEU A 111 -6.33 20.97 5.29
CA LEU A 111 -5.00 21.08 4.69
C LEU A 111 -5.04 20.82 3.19
N ASP A 112 -5.74 19.77 2.74
CA ASP A 112 -5.89 19.48 1.30
C ASP A 112 -6.59 20.61 0.55
N ARG A 113 -7.65 21.18 1.15
CA ARG A 113 -8.46 22.24 0.52
C ARG A 113 -7.71 23.56 0.38
N CYS A 114 -6.85 23.88 1.34
CA CYS A 114 -6.20 25.19 1.44
C CYS A 114 -4.69 25.09 1.29
N TYR A 115 -4.00 24.54 2.29
CA TYR A 115 -2.53 24.53 2.37
C TYR A 115 -1.89 23.76 1.20
N VAL A 116 -2.25 22.49 1.01
CA VAL A 116 -1.70 21.64 -0.06
C VAL A 116 -1.94 22.26 -1.42
N LYS A 117 -3.17 22.72 -1.69
CA LYS A 117 -3.53 23.37 -2.95
C LYS A 117 -2.75 24.65 -3.19
N GLN A 118 -2.61 25.50 -2.17
CA GLN A 118 -1.89 26.77 -2.25
C GLN A 118 -0.41 26.57 -2.55
N TYR A 119 0.22 25.58 -1.92
CA TYR A 119 1.66 25.33 -2.04
C TYR A 119 2.02 24.23 -3.05
N LYS A 120 1.03 23.67 -3.76
CA LYS A 120 1.19 22.59 -4.75
C LYS A 120 1.93 21.37 -4.18
N LEU A 121 1.63 21.03 -2.93
CA LEU A 121 2.18 19.85 -2.28
C LEU A 121 1.42 18.58 -2.74
N PRO A 122 1.99 17.38 -2.52
CA PRO A 122 1.23 16.14 -2.65
C PRO A 122 -0.02 16.16 -1.75
N SER A 123 -1.13 15.57 -2.24
CA SER A 123 -2.34 15.43 -1.42
C SER A 123 -2.07 14.58 -0.18
N LEU A 124 -2.91 14.71 0.85
CA LEU A 124 -2.80 13.86 2.04
C LEU A 124 -2.91 12.37 1.68
N SER A 125 -3.72 12.02 0.67
CA SER A 125 -3.82 10.65 0.15
C SER A 125 -2.51 10.16 -0.46
N ASN A 126 -1.88 10.98 -1.32
CA ASN A 126 -0.61 10.62 -1.95
C ASN A 126 0.50 10.53 -0.90
N THR A 127 0.56 11.48 0.02
CA THR A 127 1.50 11.49 1.14
C THR A 127 1.32 10.28 2.04
N ALA A 128 0.09 9.86 2.30
CA ALA A 128 -0.18 8.65 3.08
C ALA A 128 0.29 7.39 2.35
N ALA A 129 0.11 7.29 1.04
CA ALA A 129 0.63 6.18 0.24
C ALA A 129 2.16 6.13 0.28
N THR A 130 2.84 7.27 0.05
CA THR A 130 4.30 7.39 0.17
C THR A 130 4.78 7.03 1.57
N SER A 131 4.07 7.47 2.62
CA SER A 131 4.42 7.15 4.02
C SER A 131 4.31 5.66 4.37
N PHE A 132 3.54 4.89 3.58
CA PHE A 132 3.46 3.44 3.70
C PHE A 132 4.55 2.74 2.87
N PHE A 133 4.64 3.10 1.59
CA PHE A 133 5.51 2.38 0.67
C PHE A 133 6.99 2.71 0.85
N ASP A 134 7.35 3.95 1.21
CA ASP A 134 8.75 4.31 1.40
C ASP A 134 9.41 3.47 2.50
N PRO A 135 8.85 3.35 3.72
CA PRO A 135 9.44 2.47 4.73
C PRO A 135 9.41 1.00 4.30
N VAL A 136 8.28 0.47 3.83
CA VAL A 136 8.18 -0.96 3.44
C VAL A 136 9.25 -1.35 2.42
N PHE A 137 9.37 -0.58 1.34
CA PHE A 137 10.30 -0.88 0.27
C PHE A 137 11.72 -0.38 0.53
N SER A 138 11.96 0.44 1.53
CA SER A 138 13.33 0.65 2.04
C SER A 138 13.89 -0.59 2.73
N TYR A 139 13.03 -1.44 3.32
CA TYR A 139 13.45 -2.66 4.04
C TYR A 139 13.35 -3.93 3.19
N PHE A 140 12.32 -4.04 2.35
CA PHE A 140 11.96 -5.30 1.72
C PHE A 140 12.06 -5.27 0.19
N ASN A 141 12.76 -4.32 -0.42
CA ASN A 141 12.83 -4.22 -1.89
C ASN A 141 13.32 -5.51 -2.54
N ASP A 142 14.47 -6.00 -2.11
CA ASP A 142 15.12 -7.17 -2.72
C ASP A 142 14.30 -8.44 -2.48
N GLU A 143 13.77 -8.60 -1.27
CA GLU A 143 12.93 -9.75 -0.90
C GLU A 143 11.63 -9.76 -1.70
N ALA A 144 10.95 -8.61 -1.80
CA ALA A 144 9.71 -8.47 -2.54
C ALA A 144 9.95 -8.64 -4.06
N ARG A 145 11.06 -8.10 -4.58
CA ARG A 145 11.47 -8.30 -5.98
C ARG A 145 11.68 -9.79 -6.26
N THR A 146 12.45 -10.48 -5.44
CA THR A 146 12.77 -11.91 -5.59
C THR A 146 11.51 -12.77 -5.49
N ALA A 147 10.66 -12.49 -4.50
CA ALA A 147 9.37 -13.15 -4.33
C ALA A 147 8.48 -13.00 -5.57
N LEU A 148 8.36 -11.78 -6.12
CA LEU A 148 7.51 -11.54 -7.27
C LEU A 148 8.06 -12.23 -8.53
N LEU A 149 9.38 -12.20 -8.75
CA LEU A 149 10.02 -12.88 -9.87
C LEU A 149 9.74 -14.38 -9.81
N THR A 150 9.91 -15.00 -8.64
CA THR A 150 9.64 -16.42 -8.42
C THR A 150 8.17 -16.75 -8.73
N MET A 151 7.23 -15.92 -8.27
CA MET A 151 5.80 -16.10 -8.55
C MET A 151 5.45 -15.98 -10.03
N VAL A 152 6.07 -15.05 -10.75
CA VAL A 152 5.88 -14.90 -12.20
C VAL A 152 6.40 -16.14 -12.93
N GLU A 153 7.61 -16.61 -12.58
CA GLU A 153 8.20 -17.83 -13.16
C GLU A 153 7.31 -19.06 -12.95
N GLU A 154 6.85 -19.29 -11.71
CA GLU A 154 5.95 -20.40 -11.38
C GLU A 154 4.62 -20.30 -12.15
N SER A 155 4.04 -19.10 -12.22
CA SER A 155 2.80 -18.86 -12.94
C SER A 155 2.94 -19.12 -14.45
N MET A 156 4.09 -18.77 -15.04
CA MET A 156 4.37 -19.01 -16.45
C MET A 156 4.53 -20.51 -16.73
N GLU A 157 5.21 -21.24 -15.85
CA GLU A 157 5.36 -22.69 -15.98
C GLU A 157 4.00 -23.40 -15.90
N MET A 158 3.13 -22.98 -14.98
CA MET A 158 1.78 -23.54 -14.83
C MET A 158 0.90 -23.25 -16.06
N GLU A 159 0.90 -22.02 -16.56
CA GLU A 159 0.13 -21.65 -17.74
C GLU A 159 0.58 -22.43 -18.98
N THR A 160 1.90 -22.59 -19.14
CA THR A 160 2.48 -23.40 -20.21
C THR A 160 2.01 -24.84 -20.14
N LYS A 161 2.10 -25.48 -18.97
CA LYS A 161 1.61 -26.86 -18.77
C LYS A 161 0.13 -26.99 -19.09
N ARG A 162 -0.68 -26.00 -18.68
CA ARG A 162 -2.12 -25.95 -18.97
C ARG A 162 -2.39 -25.92 -20.48
N LEU A 163 -1.71 -25.06 -21.24
CA LEU A 163 -1.89 -24.98 -22.68
C LEU A 163 -1.39 -26.23 -23.40
N ALA A 164 -0.25 -26.79 -22.98
CA ALA A 164 0.27 -28.03 -23.55
C ALA A 164 -0.73 -29.18 -23.38
N TYR A 165 -1.37 -29.28 -22.21
CA TYR A 165 -2.44 -30.25 -21.96
C TYR A 165 -3.65 -30.01 -22.88
N TYR A 166 -4.18 -28.78 -22.91
CA TYR A 166 -5.37 -28.46 -23.72
C TYR A 166 -5.20 -28.66 -25.22
N LEU A 167 -3.99 -28.41 -25.72
CA LEU A 167 -3.67 -28.51 -27.13
C LEU A 167 -3.14 -29.91 -27.50
N GLU A 168 -3.16 -30.87 -26.55
CA GLU A 168 -2.60 -32.22 -26.71
C GLU A 168 -1.17 -32.21 -27.28
N ILE A 169 -0.40 -31.19 -26.91
CA ILE A 169 0.97 -31.03 -27.38
C ILE A 169 1.82 -32.09 -26.71
N SER A 170 2.23 -33.11 -27.46
CA SER A 170 3.27 -34.05 -27.01
C SER A 170 4.53 -33.25 -26.66
N SER A 171 5.29 -33.71 -25.66
CA SER A 171 6.50 -33.03 -25.14
C SER A 171 7.66 -32.84 -26.15
N GLY A 172 7.42 -33.02 -27.45
CA GLY A 172 8.36 -32.72 -28.54
C GLY A 172 8.46 -31.23 -28.89
N ASP A 173 8.96 -30.94 -30.09
CA ASP A 173 9.40 -29.61 -30.60
C ASP A 173 8.33 -28.49 -30.59
N SER A 174 7.07 -28.82 -30.29
CA SER A 174 5.96 -27.85 -30.18
C SER A 174 5.79 -27.27 -28.77
N TYR A 175 6.32 -27.91 -27.73
CA TYR A 175 6.33 -27.38 -26.36
C TYR A 175 7.12 -26.07 -26.23
N PRO A 176 8.33 -25.93 -26.82
CA PRO A 176 9.07 -24.66 -26.82
C PRO A 176 8.33 -23.51 -27.51
N LEU A 177 7.54 -23.78 -28.56
CA LEU A 177 6.76 -22.76 -29.28
C LEU A 177 5.56 -22.27 -28.46
N CYS A 178 4.88 -23.18 -27.75
CA CYS A 178 3.85 -22.81 -26.79
C CYS A 178 4.43 -21.99 -25.64
N LEU A 179 5.59 -22.40 -25.12
CA LEU A 179 6.37 -21.64 -24.14
C LEU A 179 6.66 -20.23 -24.67
N GLN A 180 7.12 -20.08 -25.92
CA GLN A 180 7.43 -18.78 -26.53
C GLN A 180 6.21 -17.85 -26.67
N ALA A 181 5.04 -18.40 -27.01
CA ALA A 181 3.80 -17.64 -27.16
C ALA A 181 3.25 -17.15 -25.82
N VAL A 182 3.30 -18.00 -24.77
CA VAL A 182 2.96 -17.60 -23.39
C VAL A 182 4.00 -16.64 -22.83
N ASN A 183 5.27 -16.88 -23.14
CA ASN A 183 6.37 -16.04 -22.70
C ASN A 183 6.31 -14.65 -23.30
N ALA A 184 5.80 -14.41 -24.51
CA ALA A 184 5.91 -13.08 -25.12
C ALA A 184 5.18 -11.96 -24.32
N PRO A 185 3.88 -12.07 -23.96
CA PRO A 185 3.17 -11.00 -23.22
C PRO A 185 3.60 -10.89 -21.75
N LEU A 186 3.86 -12.03 -21.11
CA LEU A 186 4.31 -12.08 -19.71
C LEU A 186 5.77 -11.67 -19.56
N MET A 187 6.63 -12.03 -20.52
CA MET A 187 8.01 -11.53 -20.57
C MET A 187 8.07 -10.05 -20.87
N GLU A 188 7.13 -9.46 -21.61
CA GLU A 188 7.10 -8.01 -21.77
C GLU A 188 6.84 -7.30 -20.44
N THR A 189 5.92 -7.85 -19.64
CA THR A 189 5.63 -7.40 -18.26
C THR A 189 6.82 -7.63 -17.32
N TYR A 190 7.46 -8.80 -17.40
CA TYR A 190 8.68 -9.17 -16.67
C TYR A 190 9.90 -8.33 -17.06
N VAL A 191 10.11 -8.04 -18.35
CA VAL A 191 11.21 -7.23 -18.85
C VAL A 191 11.02 -5.78 -18.42
N SER A 192 9.80 -5.25 -18.46
CA SER A 192 9.49 -3.94 -17.87
C SER A 192 9.83 -3.91 -16.37
N TYR A 193 9.47 -4.96 -15.63
CA TYR A 193 9.73 -5.10 -14.19
C TYR A 193 11.23 -5.26 -13.86
N VAL A 194 11.98 -6.04 -14.65
CA VAL A 194 13.40 -6.33 -14.39
C VAL A 194 14.30 -5.17 -14.83
N THR A 195 13.92 -4.42 -15.87
CA THR A 195 14.70 -3.28 -16.39
C THR A 195 14.58 -2.02 -15.52
N GLU A 196 13.52 -1.89 -14.74
CA GLU A 196 13.40 -0.84 -13.72
C GLU A 196 14.25 -1.17 -12.49
N LYS A 197 15.26 -0.32 -12.21
CA LYS A 197 16.15 -0.45 -11.04
C LYS A 197 15.47 -0.08 -9.72
N GLN A 198 14.36 0.65 -9.77
CA GLN A 198 13.53 1.02 -8.62
C GLN A 198 12.07 0.94 -9.07
N ILE A 199 11.36 -0.08 -8.61
CA ILE A 199 9.93 -0.24 -8.88
C ILE A 199 9.19 0.40 -7.73
N GLY A 200 8.24 1.29 -8.03
CA GLY A 200 7.39 1.89 -7.02
C GLY A 200 6.62 0.81 -6.27
N GLY A 201 6.60 0.89 -4.94
CA GLY A 201 5.96 -0.12 -4.11
C GLY A 201 4.50 -0.44 -4.45
N GLN A 202 3.78 0.58 -4.91
CA GLN A 202 2.42 0.45 -5.42
C GLN A 202 2.35 -0.41 -6.69
N LEU A 203 3.25 -0.17 -7.64
CA LEU A 203 3.32 -0.95 -8.89
C LEU A 203 3.63 -2.41 -8.59
N MET A 204 4.52 -2.69 -7.62
CA MET A 204 4.82 -4.06 -7.21
C MET A 204 3.59 -4.78 -6.63
N LEU A 205 2.78 -4.08 -5.82
CA LEU A 205 1.54 -4.63 -5.27
C LEU A 205 0.47 -4.86 -6.35
N GLU A 206 0.38 -3.97 -7.33
CA GLU A 206 -0.52 -4.11 -8.48
C GLU A 206 -0.13 -5.32 -9.34
N THR A 207 1.16 -5.50 -9.64
CA THR A 207 1.67 -6.67 -10.38
C THR A 207 1.39 -7.96 -9.63
N TYR A 208 1.60 -8.02 -8.30
CA TYR A 208 1.24 -9.18 -7.50
C TYR A 208 -0.23 -9.57 -7.67
N LYS A 209 -1.14 -8.60 -7.56
CA LYS A 209 -2.59 -8.85 -7.72
C LYS A 209 -2.94 -9.38 -9.11
N ILE A 210 -2.32 -8.86 -10.16
CA ILE A 210 -2.53 -9.36 -11.52
C ILE A 210 -2.09 -10.83 -11.64
N VAL A 211 -0.90 -11.16 -11.12
CA VAL A 211 -0.40 -12.54 -11.14
C VAL A 211 -1.31 -13.48 -10.35
N GLU A 212 -1.72 -13.07 -9.15
CA GLU A 212 -2.59 -13.86 -8.28
C GLU A 212 -4.00 -14.04 -8.86
N GLU A 213 -4.68 -12.96 -9.22
CA GLU A 213 -6.09 -12.98 -9.62
C GLU A 213 -6.27 -13.48 -11.06
N GLU A 214 -5.41 -13.05 -11.99
CA GLU A 214 -5.61 -13.34 -13.41
C GLU A 214 -4.89 -14.60 -13.89
N LEU A 215 -3.67 -14.87 -13.43
CA LEU A 215 -2.87 -15.96 -13.99
C LEU A 215 -3.01 -17.24 -13.17
N LEU A 216 -2.77 -17.16 -11.86
CA LEU A 216 -2.94 -18.30 -10.96
C LEU A 216 -4.40 -18.72 -10.84
N GLY A 217 -5.33 -17.77 -10.79
CA GLY A 217 -6.78 -18.05 -10.81
C GLY A 217 -7.22 -18.87 -12.03
N ARG A 218 -6.73 -18.54 -13.23
CA ARG A 218 -7.02 -19.30 -14.46
C ARG A 218 -6.45 -20.72 -14.40
N CYS A 219 -5.24 -20.89 -13.87
CA CYS A 219 -4.63 -22.21 -13.69
C CYS A 219 -5.36 -23.08 -12.65
N SER A 220 -5.91 -22.47 -11.59
CA SER A 220 -6.55 -23.16 -10.46
C SER A 220 -8.00 -23.60 -10.73
N SER A 221 -8.68 -22.93 -11.67
CA SER A 221 -10.07 -23.23 -12.05
C SER A 221 -10.28 -24.61 -12.68
N LEU A 222 -9.20 -25.32 -12.97
CA LEU A 222 -9.18 -26.72 -13.41
C LEU A 222 -8.53 -27.58 -12.33
N THR A 223 -9.16 -27.62 -11.16
CA THR A 223 -8.92 -28.74 -10.26
C THR A 223 -9.52 -29.98 -10.93
N LEU A 224 -8.61 -30.80 -11.46
CA LEU A 224 -8.88 -32.10 -12.04
C LEU A 224 -9.76 -32.95 -11.12
N GLY A 225 -10.99 -33.23 -11.59
CA GLY A 225 -11.73 -34.43 -11.25
C GLY A 225 -11.55 -35.47 -12.36
#